data_AF-A0A353DIM8-F1
#
_entry.id   AF-A0A353DIM8-F1
#
_cell.length_a   1.000
_cell.length_b   1.000
_cell.length_c   1.000
_cell.angle_alpha   90.00
_cell.angle_beta   90.00
_cell.angle_gamma   90.00
#
_symmetry.space_group_name_H-M   'P 1'
#
loop_
_entity.id
_entity.type
_entity.pdbx_description
1 polymer ?
#
loop_
_entity_poly.entity_id
_entity_poly.type
_entity_poly.pdbx_seq_one_letter_code
_entity_poly.pdbx_strand_id
1 'polypeptide(L)'
;MKWIFLLLTSLSLSAGEKLFDGTTLKGWQVQKGEERYWKVRNGVIVGGSMTEKVAHNTFITTVKRYGDFELRLKAKVEGPRANAGIQIRSERIENHHEMIGYQADIGKNIWGRLYDESRRRSFLIDWASKDGV
;
A
#
# COMPACT_ATOMS: atom_id res chain seq x y z
N MET A 1 -30.94 16.95 -47.06
CA MET A 1 -29.91 16.03 -46.52
C MET A 1 -29.68 16.37 -45.05
N LYS A 2 -30.05 15.48 -44.12
CA LYS A 2 -29.78 15.63 -42.68
C LYS A 2 -28.63 14.70 -42.31
N TRP A 3 -27.55 15.26 -41.78
CA TRP A 3 -26.46 14.51 -41.18
C TRP A 3 -26.79 14.30 -39.71
N ILE A 4 -26.91 13.05 -39.29
CA ILE A 4 -26.97 12.68 -37.87
C ILE A 4 -25.53 12.42 -37.42
N PHE A 5 -25.00 13.26 -36.54
CA PHE A 5 -23.78 12.98 -35.79
C PHE A 5 -24.16 12.15 -34.57
N LEU A 6 -23.75 10.89 -34.53
CA LEU A 6 -23.81 10.07 -33.32
C LEU A 6 -22.53 10.30 -32.52
N LEU A 7 -22.62 11.03 -31.41
CA LEU A 7 -21.55 11.13 -30.43
C LEU A 7 -21.66 9.91 -29.50
N LEU A 8 -20.91 8.84 -29.78
CA LEU A 8 -20.72 7.77 -28.81
C LEU A 8 -19.78 8.27 -27.72
N THR A 9 -20.33 8.78 -26.63
CA THR A 9 -19.59 8.88 -25.37
C THR A 9 -19.46 7.46 -24.80
N SER A 10 -18.33 6.82 -25.04
CA SER A 10 -17.97 5.62 -24.30
C SER A 10 -17.76 6.00 -22.84
N LEU A 11 -18.75 5.75 -21.98
CA LEU A 11 -18.52 5.69 -20.54
C LEU A 11 -17.62 4.48 -20.29
N SER A 12 -16.32 4.68 -20.17
CA SER A 12 -15.43 3.66 -19.66
C SER A 12 -15.73 3.48 -18.17
N LEU A 13 -16.50 2.45 -17.84
CA LEU A 13 -16.61 1.95 -16.48
C LEU A 13 -15.23 1.36 -16.12
N SER A 14 -14.31 2.19 -15.63
CA SER A 14 -12.99 1.73 -15.20
C SER A 14 -13.19 0.86 -13.96
N ALA A 15 -13.10 -0.46 -14.13
CA ALA A 15 -13.21 -1.43 -13.03
C ALA A 15 -11.99 -1.42 -12.07
N GLY A 16 -11.05 -0.49 -12.27
CA GLY A 16 -9.77 -0.45 -11.56
C GLY A 16 -8.82 -1.58 -11.97
N GLU A 17 -7.52 -1.37 -11.76
CA GLU A 17 -6.50 -2.41 -11.94
C GLU A 17 -6.39 -3.23 -10.66
N LYS A 18 -6.45 -4.57 -10.76
CA LYS A 18 -6.16 -5.44 -9.61
C LYS A 18 -4.65 -5.50 -9.39
N LEU A 19 -4.19 -5.03 -8.22
CA LEU A 19 -2.78 -5.11 -7.82
C LEU A 19 -2.35 -6.51 -7.38
N PHE A 20 -3.29 -7.37 -6.98
CA PHE A 20 -3.00 -8.71 -6.48
C PHE A 20 -3.98 -9.73 -7.08
N ASP A 21 -3.44 -10.87 -7.52
CA ASP A 21 -4.17 -11.94 -8.17
C ASP A 21 -4.75 -12.99 -7.18
N GLY A 22 -4.45 -12.85 -5.87
CA GLY A 22 -4.87 -13.79 -4.84
C GLY A 22 -3.93 -14.99 -4.63
N THR A 23 -2.93 -15.18 -5.48
CA THR A 23 -2.15 -16.42 -5.53
C THR A 23 -0.64 -16.21 -5.60
N THR A 24 -0.17 -15.14 -6.23
CA THR A 24 1.25 -14.87 -6.45
C THR A 24 1.63 -13.43 -6.14
N LEU A 25 2.92 -13.20 -5.85
CA LEU A 25 3.48 -11.86 -5.74
C LEU A 25 3.90 -11.29 -7.10
N LYS A 26 3.29 -11.73 -8.20
CA LYS A 26 3.56 -11.18 -9.52
C LYS A 26 3.18 -9.69 -9.55
N GLY A 27 4.10 -8.86 -10.06
CA GLY A 27 3.93 -7.41 -10.05
C GLY A 27 4.32 -6.75 -8.72
N TRP A 28 4.83 -7.52 -7.75
CA TRP A 28 5.39 -7.03 -6.50
C TRP A 28 6.90 -7.26 -6.42
N GLN A 29 7.58 -6.40 -5.68
CA GLN A 29 9.01 -6.46 -5.41
C GLN A 29 9.26 -6.35 -3.91
N VAL A 30 10.15 -7.21 -3.42
CA VAL A 30 10.67 -7.24 -2.05
C VAL A 30 12.18 -7.01 -2.12
N GLN A 31 12.75 -6.38 -1.09
CA GLN A 31 14.20 -6.22 -1.00
C GLN A 31 14.89 -7.59 -0.86
N LYS A 32 16.02 -7.75 -1.55
CA LYS A 32 16.80 -8.99 -1.50
C LYS A 32 17.16 -9.32 -0.05
N GLY A 33 16.86 -10.54 0.38
CA GLY A 33 17.08 -11.02 1.75
C GLY A 33 15.92 -10.77 2.72
N GLU A 34 14.84 -10.13 2.29
CA GLU A 34 13.62 -9.91 3.10
C GLU A 34 12.43 -10.78 2.66
N GLU A 35 12.62 -11.64 1.66
CA GLU A 35 11.56 -12.46 1.04
C GLU A 35 10.85 -13.35 2.08
N ARG A 36 11.56 -13.77 3.13
CA ARG A 36 10.99 -14.59 4.21
C ARG A 36 9.83 -13.91 4.96
N TYR A 37 9.76 -12.58 4.93
CA TYR A 37 8.72 -11.79 5.61
C TYR A 37 7.48 -11.55 4.76
N TRP A 38 7.51 -11.86 3.46
CA TRP A 38 6.42 -11.53 2.53
C TRP A 38 5.95 -12.78 1.80
N LYS A 39 4.73 -13.24 2.13
CA LYS A 39 4.19 -14.51 1.63
C LYS A 39 2.73 -14.37 1.24
N VAL A 40 2.29 -15.14 0.25
CA VAL A 40 0.86 -15.33 0.00
C VAL A 40 0.37 -16.47 0.89
N ARG A 41 -0.70 -16.22 1.65
CA ARG A 41 -1.42 -17.26 2.41
C ARG A 41 -2.91 -17.01 2.32
N ASN A 42 -3.70 -18.04 2.05
CA ASN A 42 -5.17 -17.99 2.05
C ASN A 42 -5.75 -16.81 1.25
N GLY A 43 -5.20 -16.53 0.07
CA GLY A 43 -5.73 -15.46 -0.78
C GLY A 43 -5.34 -14.03 -0.36
N VAL A 44 -4.38 -13.86 0.56
CA VAL A 44 -3.90 -12.54 1.00
C VAL A 44 -2.37 -12.47 1.02
N ILE A 45 -1.83 -11.27 0.86
CA ILE A 45 -0.42 -10.97 1.13
C ILE A 45 -0.25 -10.82 2.65
N VAL A 46 0.65 -11.59 3.23
CA VAL A 46 1.00 -11.56 4.64
C VAL A 46 2.43 -11.03 4.79
N GLY A 47 2.57 -9.95 5.56
CA GLY A 47 3.84 -9.32 5.91
C GLY A 47 4.23 -9.58 7.37
N GLY A 48 5.52 -9.79 7.62
CA GLY A 48 6.08 -9.91 8.98
C GLY A 48 6.22 -11.35 9.47
N SER A 49 6.24 -11.52 10.79
CA SER A 49 6.37 -12.83 11.45
C SER A 49 5.69 -12.87 12.82
N MET A 50 5.13 -14.04 13.15
CA MET A 50 4.56 -14.34 14.47
C MET A 50 5.54 -15.08 15.40
N THR A 51 6.66 -15.59 14.85
CA THR A 51 7.59 -16.48 15.57
C THR A 51 8.99 -15.88 15.75
N GLU A 52 9.34 -14.85 14.97
CA GLU A 52 10.62 -14.16 15.07
C GLU A 52 10.42 -12.66 15.13
N LYS A 53 11.37 -11.96 15.76
CA LYS A 53 11.41 -10.51 15.75
C LYS A 53 11.89 -10.03 14.38
N VAL A 54 11.11 -9.17 13.72
CA VAL A 54 11.57 -8.45 12.53
C VAL A 54 12.55 -7.37 12.98
N ALA A 55 13.78 -7.41 12.47
CA ALA A 55 14.88 -6.58 12.97
C ALA A 55 14.71 -5.07 12.65
N HIS A 56 14.07 -4.77 11.52
CA HIS A 56 13.79 -3.42 11.01
C HIS A 56 12.52 -3.45 10.17
N ASN A 57 12.04 -2.29 9.72
CA ASN A 57 10.92 -2.24 8.77
C ASN A 57 11.28 -2.97 7.48
N THR A 58 10.29 -3.64 6.88
CA THR A 58 10.45 -4.31 5.59
C THR A 58 9.27 -3.92 4.72
N PHE A 59 9.44 -3.95 3.41
CA PHE A 59 8.45 -3.41 2.48
C PHE A 59 8.29 -4.29 1.25
N ILE A 60 7.04 -4.55 0.88
CA ILE A 60 6.67 -5.04 -0.44
C ILE A 60 6.08 -3.88 -1.24
N THR A 61 6.51 -3.75 -2.49
CA THR A 61 6.18 -2.61 -3.36
C THR A 61 5.65 -3.10 -4.70
N THR A 62 4.80 -2.32 -5.36
CA THR A 62 4.42 -2.62 -6.75
C THR A 62 5.62 -2.35 -7.67
N VAL A 63 5.83 -3.21 -8.67
CA VAL A 63 6.85 -2.97 -9.72
C VAL A 63 6.47 -1.72 -10.55
N LYS A 64 5.16 -1.54 -10.78
CA LYS A 64 4.62 -0.37 -11.47
C LYS A 64 4.53 0.82 -10.51
N ARG A 65 4.78 2.01 -11.06
CA ARG A 65 4.59 3.29 -10.39
C ARG A 65 3.24 3.90 -10.75
N TYR A 66 2.61 4.57 -9.80
CA TYR A 66 1.31 5.20 -9.97
C TYR A 66 1.37 6.68 -9.56
N GLY A 67 0.79 7.54 -10.40
CA GLY A 67 0.59 8.97 -10.12
C GLY A 67 -0.72 9.19 -9.39
N ASP A 68 -1.72 9.70 -10.10
CA ASP A 68 -3.10 9.83 -9.59
C ASP A 68 -3.82 8.48 -9.62
N PHE A 69 -4.42 8.10 -8.51
CA PHE A 69 -5.12 6.83 -8.35
C PHE A 69 -6.15 6.89 -7.22
N GLU A 70 -7.12 5.98 -7.29
CA GLU A 70 -7.95 5.58 -6.17
C GLU A 70 -7.57 4.16 -5.76
N LEU A 71 -7.11 3.97 -4.52
CA LEU A 71 -6.70 2.68 -3.99
C LEU A 71 -7.76 2.14 -3.04
N ARG A 72 -8.25 0.92 -3.32
CA ARG A 72 -9.18 0.19 -2.46
C ARG A 72 -8.51 -1.10 -2.00
N LEU A 73 -8.37 -1.29 -0.70
CA LEU A 73 -7.83 -2.49 -0.09
C LEU A 73 -8.48 -2.77 1.26
N LYS A 74 -8.29 -4.00 1.76
CA LYS A 74 -8.59 -4.37 3.14
C LYS A 74 -7.27 -4.72 3.82
N ALA A 75 -7.08 -4.23 5.04
CA ALA A 75 -5.91 -4.52 5.84
C ALA A 75 -6.32 -5.14 7.17
N LYS A 76 -5.47 -6.02 7.70
CA LYS A 76 -5.57 -6.58 9.04
C LYS A 76 -4.19 -6.55 9.66
N VAL A 77 -4.12 -6.17 10.93
CA VAL A 77 -2.90 -6.18 11.74
C VAL A 77 -3.13 -7.12 12.92
N GLU A 78 -2.17 -8.00 13.16
CA GLU A 78 -2.21 -8.98 14.25
C GLU A 78 -0.93 -8.88 15.09
N GLY A 79 -1.08 -8.97 16.41
CA GLY A 79 0.03 -8.93 17.36
C GLY A 79 0.02 -7.69 18.26
N PRO A 80 0.55 -7.80 19.50
CA PRO A 80 0.37 -6.78 20.54
C PRO A 80 1.09 -5.45 20.26
N ARG A 81 2.12 -5.46 19.42
CA ARG A 81 2.91 -4.29 19.03
C ARG A 81 3.02 -4.12 17.51
N ALA A 82 2.08 -4.72 16.79
CA ALA A 82 2.12 -4.68 15.35
C ALA A 82 1.76 -3.28 14.84
N ASN A 83 2.63 -2.76 13.99
CA ASN A 83 2.50 -1.49 13.29
C ASN A 83 2.80 -1.78 11.82
N ALA A 84 1.98 -1.26 10.93
CA ALA A 84 2.11 -1.36 9.49
C ALA A 84 1.72 -0.03 8.84
N GLY A 85 1.87 0.05 7.54
CA GLY A 85 1.43 1.22 6.79
C GLY A 85 1.34 0.94 5.30
N ILE A 86 0.59 1.77 4.59
CA ILE A 86 0.52 1.77 3.14
C ILE A 86 1.30 2.98 2.63
N GLN A 87 2.39 2.70 1.94
CA GLN A 87 3.22 3.72 1.30
C GLN A 87 2.52 4.28 0.05
N ILE A 88 2.51 5.61 -0.09
CA ILE A 88 1.80 6.36 -1.11
C ILE A 88 2.82 7.22 -1.85
N ARG A 89 3.09 6.86 -3.11
CA ARG A 89 4.06 7.55 -3.98
C ARG A 89 5.47 7.65 -3.36
N SER A 90 5.82 6.69 -2.51
CA SER A 90 7.10 6.64 -1.82
C SER A 90 8.18 6.00 -2.67
N GLU A 91 9.42 6.32 -2.35
CA GLU A 91 10.62 5.72 -2.95
C GLU A 91 11.32 4.81 -1.96
N ARG A 92 12.10 3.85 -2.46
CA ARG A 92 13.07 3.16 -1.62
C ARG A 92 14.27 4.08 -1.40
N ILE A 93 14.74 4.18 -0.16
CA ILE A 93 16.00 4.87 0.10
C ILE A 93 17.14 3.96 -0.37
N GLU A 94 18.03 4.51 -1.19
CA GLU A 94 19.15 3.75 -1.74
C GLU A 94 20.02 3.17 -0.62
N ASN A 95 20.39 1.89 -0.74
CA ASN A 95 21.21 1.17 0.24
C ASN A 95 20.65 1.19 1.68
N HIS A 96 19.33 1.30 1.85
CA HIS A 96 18.65 1.31 3.15
C HIS A 96 17.43 0.38 3.14
N HIS A 97 16.99 -0.03 4.32
CA HIS A 97 15.76 -0.83 4.50
C HIS A 97 14.47 0.00 4.51
N GLU A 98 14.58 1.34 4.47
CA GLU A 98 13.45 2.25 4.66
C GLU A 98 12.92 2.78 3.34
N MET A 99 11.67 3.19 3.37
CA MET A 99 11.04 3.98 2.31
C MET A 99 11.11 5.47 2.67
N ILE A 100 11.00 6.34 1.67
CA ILE A 100 10.84 7.79 1.84
C ILE A 100 9.58 8.26 1.13
N GLY A 101 8.64 8.85 1.87
CA GLY A 101 7.39 9.35 1.31
C GLY A 101 6.20 9.25 2.26
N TYR A 102 5.00 9.43 1.70
CA TYR A 102 3.77 9.44 2.50
C TYR A 102 3.36 8.03 2.89
N GLN A 103 2.88 7.85 4.12
CA GLN A 103 2.37 6.58 4.62
C GLN A 103 1.01 6.79 5.28
N ALA A 104 0.03 5.97 4.89
CA ALA A 104 -1.18 5.80 5.66
C ALA A 104 -0.94 4.71 6.72
N ASP A 105 -0.82 5.11 7.98
CA ASP A 105 -0.46 4.24 9.11
C ASP A 105 -1.59 3.28 9.48
N ILE A 106 -1.20 2.11 9.96
CA ILE A 106 -2.10 1.03 10.37
C ILE A 106 -1.59 0.45 11.68
N GLY A 107 -2.28 0.74 12.78
CA GLY A 107 -1.91 0.28 14.11
C GLY A 107 -2.76 0.92 15.19
N LYS A 108 -2.52 0.52 16.44
CA LYS A 108 -3.23 1.08 17.59
C LYS A 108 -3.01 2.59 17.67
N ASN A 109 -4.10 3.35 17.71
CA ASN A 109 -4.12 4.83 17.80
C ASN A 109 -3.50 5.58 16.61
N ILE A 110 -3.16 4.89 15.52
CA ILE A 110 -2.55 5.50 14.33
C ILE A 110 -3.25 5.12 13.02
N TRP A 111 -4.34 4.37 13.10
CA TRP A 111 -5.06 3.86 11.93
C TRP A 111 -5.56 5.00 11.03
N GLY A 112 -5.10 5.03 9.78
CA GLY A 112 -5.47 6.05 8.80
C GLY A 112 -4.81 7.41 9.01
N ARG A 113 -3.82 7.53 9.91
CA ARG A 113 -3.02 8.75 10.04
C ARG A 113 -2.04 8.87 8.88
N LEU A 114 -1.81 10.10 8.41
CA LEU A 114 -0.83 10.36 7.36
C LEU A 114 0.51 10.71 8.00
N TYR A 115 1.48 9.81 7.87
CA TYR A 115 2.86 10.02 8.28
C TYR A 115 3.74 10.31 7.05
N ASP A 116 4.83 11.06 7.24
CA ASP A 116 5.79 11.33 6.18
C ASP A 116 7.13 10.63 6.47
N GLU A 117 7.17 9.36 6.08
CA GLU A 117 8.21 8.37 6.35
C GLU A 117 9.57 8.84 5.84
N SER A 118 10.57 8.80 6.72
CA SER A 118 11.98 9.17 6.49
C SER A 118 12.27 10.54 5.81
N ARG A 119 11.25 11.34 5.47
CA ARG A 119 11.37 12.69 4.91
C ARG A 119 11.21 13.75 5.98
N ARG A 120 9.99 13.96 6.50
CA ARG A 120 9.73 14.91 7.61
C ARG A 120 9.69 14.23 8.98
N ARG A 121 9.45 12.92 9.03
CA ARG A 121 9.36 12.15 10.27
C ARG A 121 8.30 12.69 11.24
N SER A 122 7.15 13.09 10.69
CA SER A 122 6.05 13.66 11.46
C SER A 122 4.70 13.25 10.87
N PHE A 123 3.68 13.17 11.72
CA PHE A 123 2.29 13.12 11.27
C PHE A 123 1.90 14.45 10.64
N LEU A 124 1.20 14.38 9.52
CA LEU A 124 0.72 15.55 8.78
C LEU A 124 -0.73 15.89 9.11
N ILE A 125 -1.52 14.85 9.40
CA ILE A 125 -2.92 14.94 9.83
C ILE A 125 -3.20 13.84 10.85
N ASP A 126 -4.08 14.14 11.81
CA ASP A 126 -4.45 13.20 12.87
C ASP A 126 -5.45 12.14 12.43
N TRP A 127 -6.27 12.39 11.41
CA TRP A 127 -7.17 11.38 10.83
C TRP A 127 -7.47 11.73 9.37
N ALA A 128 -7.47 10.72 8.48
CA ALA A 128 -7.95 10.89 7.10
C ALA A 128 -9.46 11.13 7.01
N SER A 129 -10.23 10.81 8.06
CA SER A 129 -11.67 11.06 8.20
C SER A 129 -11.99 11.38 9.67
N LYS A 130 -12.86 12.38 9.91
CA LYS A 130 -13.38 12.70 11.26
C LYS A 130 -14.23 11.58 11.85
N ASP A 131 -14.74 10.69 11.00
CA ASP A 131 -15.69 9.64 11.37
C ASP A 131 -14.97 8.32 11.63
N GLY A 132 -13.80 8.40 12.27
CA GLY A 132 -12.92 7.26 12.55
C GLY A 132 -13.70 5.98 12.83
N VAL A 133 -13.46 4.95 12.01
CA VAL A 133 -13.93 3.60 12.30
C VAL A 133 -13.35 3.13 13.62
#